data_AF-A0A1A7WI43-F1
#
_entry.id   AF-A0A1A7WI43-F1
#
_cell.length_a   1.000
_cell.length_b   1.000
_cell.length_c   1.000
_cell.angle_alpha   90.00
_cell.angle_beta   90.00
_cell.angle_gamma   90.00
#
_symmetry.space_group_name_H-M   'P 1'
#
loop_
_entity.id
_entity.type
_entity.pdbx_description
1 polymer ?
#
loop_
_entity_poly.entity_id
_entity_poly.type
_entity_poly.pdbx_seq_one_letter_code
_entity_poly.pdbx_strand_id
1 'polypeptide(L)' 'VLLGPVSYWLGLQQVNNKWVWIDGHEDNLGYWMKQLYGPSGQFALLVPRPNGTVPDVTQNWDTSDDFSLLSFLFFFF' A
#
# COMPACT_ATOMS: atom_id res chain seq x y z
N VAL A 1 -3.47 -21.14 12.85
CA VAL A 1 -3.96 -20.09 11.94
C VAL A 1 -2.99 -18.93 12.05
N LEU A 2 -1.96 -18.89 11.19
CA LEU A 2 -1.11 -17.71 11.10
C LEU A 2 -1.89 -16.72 10.24
N LEU A 3 -2.52 -15.74 10.89
CA LEU A 3 -3.10 -14.61 10.19
C LEU A 3 -1.96 -13.98 9.39
N GLY A 4 -2.14 -13.88 8.07
CA GLY A 4 -1.22 -13.14 7.24
C GLY A 4 -1.03 -11.73 7.84
N PRO A 5 0.17 -11.16 7.78
CA PRO A 5 0.43 -9.81 8.26
C PRO A 5 -0.59 -8.81 7.69
N VAL A 6 -1.13 -7.96 8.56
CA VAL A 6 -2.23 -7.05 8.21
C VAL A 6 -1.68 -5.90 7.36
N SER A 7 -2.23 -5.74 6.16
CA SER A 7 -1.95 -4.64 5.25
C SER A 7 -3.21 -3.82 5.04
N TYR A 8 -3.05 -2.51 4.81
CA TYR A 8 -4.17 -1.59 4.67
C TYR A 8 -4.13 -0.84 3.36
N TRP A 9 -5.26 -0.70 2.67
CA TRP A 9 -5.34 0.23 1.55
C TRP A 9 -5.19 1.67 2.03
N LEU A 10 -4.36 2.43 1.32
CA LEU A 10 -4.02 3.81 1.66
C LEU A 10 -4.88 4.86 0.96
N GLY A 11 -5.78 4.46 0.06
CA GLY A 11 -6.47 5.43 -0.80
C GLY A 11 -5.64 5.87 -2.00
N LEU A 12 -4.65 5.07 -2.42
CA LEU A 12 -3.82 5.32 -3.60
C LEU A 12 -4.03 4.20 -4.62
N GLN A 13 -4.18 4.57 -5.90
CA GLN A 13 -4.42 3.64 -7.00
C GLN A 13 -3.70 4.07 -8.28
N GLN A 14 -3.50 3.13 -9.20
CA GLN A 14 -2.87 3.42 -10.49
C GLN A 14 -3.92 3.83 -11.53
N VAL A 15 -3.80 5.04 -12.08
CA VAL A 15 -4.64 5.59 -13.15
C VAL A 15 -3.74 6.10 -14.26
N ASN A 16 -3.92 5.61 -15.50
CA ASN A 16 -3.10 6.00 -16.66
C ASN A 16 -1.58 5.91 -16.40
N ASN A 17 -1.13 4.82 -15.76
CA ASN A 17 0.25 4.57 -15.33
C ASN A 17 0.81 5.54 -14.27
N LYS A 18 -0.04 6.34 -13.63
CA LYS A 18 0.34 7.22 -12.52
C LYS A 18 -0.30 6.75 -11.22
N TRP A 19 0.39 6.93 -10.10
CA TRP A 19 -0.19 6.73 -8.78
C TRP A 19 -0.96 7.98 -8.38
N VAL A 20 -2.25 7.81 -8.11
CA VAL A 20 -3.20 8.89 -7.85
C VAL A 20 -3.97 8.58 -6.58
N TRP A 21 -4.03 9.56 -5.67
CA TRP A 21 -4.83 9.50 -4.46
C TRP A 21 -6.32 9.55 -4.82
N ILE A 22 -7.19 9.05 -3.94
CA ILE A 22 -8.64 9.10 -4.13
C ILE A 22 -9.19 10.52 -4.32
N ASP A 23 -8.45 11.55 -3.91
CA ASP A 23 -8.79 12.96 -4.10
C ASP A 23 -8.36 13.53 -5.47
N GLY A 24 -7.68 12.73 -6.29
CA GLY A 24 -7.24 13.08 -7.63
C GLY A 24 -5.81 13.61 -7.74
N HIS A 25 -5.08 13.81 -6.65
CA HIS A 25 -3.68 14.26 -6.70
C HIS A 25 -2.72 13.12 -7.04
N GLU A 26 -1.68 13.41 -7.82
CA GLU A 26 -0.60 12.47 -8.10
C GLU A 26 0.29 12.27 -6.85
N ASP A 27 0.75 11.04 -6.62
CA ASP A 27 1.70 10.74 -5.54
C ASP A 27 3.03 11.45 -5.74
N ASN A 28 3.49 12.14 -4.69
CA ASN A 28 4.81 12.77 -4.61
C ASN A 28 5.59 12.34 -3.36
N LEU A 29 5.05 11.43 -2.54
CA LEU A 29 5.65 10.99 -1.27
C LEU A 29 6.61 9.82 -1.47
N GLY A 30 6.21 8.82 -2.26
CA GLY A 30 7.13 7.78 -2.74
C GLY A 30 7.69 6.82 -1.68
N TYR A 31 6.93 6.48 -0.63
CA TYR A 31 7.35 5.54 0.43
C TYR A 31 7.34 4.05 0.00
N TRP A 32 7.60 3.79 -1.28
CA TRP A 32 7.56 2.48 -1.91
C TRP A 32 8.65 1.54 -1.40
N MET A 33 8.27 0.30 -1.11
CA MET A 33 9.19 -0.77 -0.81
C MET A 33 10.02 -1.11 -2.05
N LYS A 34 11.32 -1.38 -1.85
CA LYS A 34 12.22 -1.83 -2.92
C LYS A 34 12.00 -3.28 -3.33
N GLN A 35 11.42 -4.07 -2.44
CA GLN A 35 11.14 -5.48 -2.65
C GLN A 35 9.64 -5.70 -2.56
N LEU A 36 9.12 -6.51 -3.49
CA LEU A 36 7.73 -6.92 -3.48
C LEU A 36 7.43 -7.72 -2.23
N TYR A 37 6.35 -7.37 -1.57
CA TYR A 37 5.84 -8.04 -0.39
C TYR A 37 4.71 -9.00 -0.75
N GLY A 38 3.85 -8.61 -1.69
CA GLY A 38 2.74 -9.40 -2.18
C GLY A 38 2.64 -9.41 -3.72
N PRO A 39 1.52 -9.92 -4.25
CA PRO A 39 1.19 -9.81 -5.66
C PRO A 39 1.12 -8.33 -6.08
N SER A 40 1.59 -8.01 -7.30
CA SER A 40 1.57 -6.64 -7.79
C SER A 40 0.25 -6.27 -8.47
N GLY A 41 -0.20 -5.03 -8.30
CA GLY A 41 -1.34 -4.51 -9.05
C GLY A 41 -1.61 -3.03 -8.84
N GLN A 42 -2.86 -2.61 -9.05
CA GLN A 42 -3.25 -1.20 -9.21
C GLN A 42 -3.58 -0.49 -7.90
N PHE A 43 -3.44 -1.12 -6.74
CA PHE A 43 -3.71 -0.50 -5.43
C PHE A 43 -2.43 -0.43 -4.61
N ALA A 44 -2.30 0.62 -3.78
CA ALA A 44 -1.18 0.73 -2.84
C ALA A 44 -1.61 0.34 -1.42
N LEU A 45 -0.77 -0.48 -0.78
CA LEU A 45 -0.96 -0.95 0.58
C LEU A 45 0.09 -0.40 1.52
N LEU A 46 -0.34 0.01 2.70
CA LEU A 46 0.51 0.16 3.86
C LEU A 46 0.82 -1.22 4.42
N VAL A 47 2.11 -1.53 4.55
CA VAL A 47 2.61 -2.74 5.19
C VAL A 47 3.34 -2.33 6.48
N PRO A 48 2.69 -2.37 7.66
CA PRO A 48 3.30 -1.88 8.90
C PRO A 48 4.49 -2.70 9.37
N ARG A 49 4.50 -4.00 9.05
CA ARG A 49 5.50 -4.95 9.50
C ARG A 49 5.79 -6.03 8.44
N PRO A 50 6.42 -5.66 7.32
CA PRO A 50 6.75 -6.63 6.29
C PRO A 50 7.67 -7.71 6.88
N ASN A 51 7.33 -8.98 6.69
CA ASN A 51 8.10 -10.13 7.19
C ASN A 51 8.42 -10.12 8.69
N GLY A 52 7.58 -9.46 9.50
CA GLY A 52 7.80 -9.39 10.95
C GLY A 52 8.83 -8.35 11.39
N THR A 53 9.42 -7.58 10.47
CA THR A 53 10.36 -6.50 10.78
C THR A 53 9.68 -5.14 10.81
N VAL A 54 10.09 -4.26 11.70
CA VAL A 54 9.73 -2.84 11.62
C VAL A 54 10.58 -2.25 10.49
N PRO A 55 9.99 -1.83 9.36
CA PRO A 55 10.77 -1.27 8.27
C PRO A 55 11.31 0.10 8.70
N ASP A 56 12.37 0.58 8.06
CA ASP A 56 12.68 2.01 8.10
C ASP A 56 11.40 2.77 7.70
N VAL A 57 11.06 3.83 8.44
CA VAL A 57 9.83 4.65 8.25
C VAL A 57 9.67 5.24 6.84
N THR A 58 10.63 5.00 5.96
CA THR A 58 10.72 5.52 4.61
C THR A 58 10.26 4.53 3.52
N GLN A 59 10.01 3.26 3.82
CA GLN A 59 9.70 2.24 2.80
C GLN A 59 8.72 1.18 3.30
N ASN A 60 7.42 1.47 3.26
CA ASN A 60 6.38 0.57 3.74
C ASN A 60 5.14 0.51 2.85
N TRP A 61 5.22 1.01 1.60
CA TRP A 61 4.15 0.88 0.62
C TRP A 61 4.46 -0.23 -0.38
N ASP A 62 3.49 -1.10 -0.66
CA ASP A 62 3.60 -2.10 -1.73
C ASP A 62 2.39 -2.05 -2.67
N THR A 63 2.57 -2.56 -3.87
CA THR A 63 1.51 -2.72 -4.87
C THR A 63 0.65 -3.95 -4.55
N SER A 64 -0.63 -3.92 -4.96
CA SER A 64 -1.57 -5.03 -4.79
C SER A 64 -2.60 -5.10 -5.92
N ASP A 65 -2.95 -6.32 -6.33
CA ASP A 65 -3.91 -6.65 -7.39
C ASP A 65 -5.36 -6.76 -6.93
N ASP A 66 -5.61 -7.02 -5.64
CA ASP A 66 -6.94 -7.42 -5.18
C ASP A 66 -7.54 -6.47 -4.13
N PHE A 67 -8.44 -5.60 -4.58
CA PHE A 67 -9.24 -4.71 -3.72
C PHE A 67 -10.11 -5.47 -2.72
N SER A 68 -10.48 -6.73 -3.02
CA SER A 68 -11.47 -7.49 -2.26
C SER A 68 -10.95 -8.06 -0.93
N LEU A 69 -9.63 -8.01 -0.69
CA LEU A 69 -8.98 -8.49 0.54
C LEU A 69 -8.45 -7.36 1.43
N LEU A 70 -8.67 -6.09 1.06
CA LEU A 70 -8.02 -4.96 1.72
C LEU A 70 -8.76 -4.53 3.00
N SER A 71 -8.02 -4.42 4.10
CA SER A 71 -8.48 -3.66 5.27
C SER A 71 -8.31 -2.17 4.97
N PHE A 72 -9.30 -1.33 5.26
CA PHE A 72 -9.26 0.07 4.87
C PHE A 72 -8.72 0.95 6.00
N LEU A 73 -7.71 1.78 5.71
CA LEU A 73 -7.29 2.86 6.60
C LEU A 73 -7.93 4.16 6.11
N PHE A 74 -8.92 4.66 6.86
CA PHE A 74 -9.50 5.98 6.57
C PHE A 74 -8.72 7.05 7.33
N PHE A 75 -8.04 7.93 6.60
CA PHE A 75 -7.58 9.20 7.14
C PHE A 75 -8.74 10.18 7.05
N PHE A 76 -9.24 10.63 8.20
CA PHE A 76 -10.09 11.83 8.25
C PHE A 76 -9.14 13.03 8.21
N PHE A 77 -9.10 13.73 7.09
CA PHE A 77 -8.43 15.03 6.97
C PHE A 77 -9.38 16.14 7.42
#